data_AF-A0A2U2ZUT7-F1
#
_entry.id   AF-A0A2U2ZUT7-F1
#
_cell.length_a   1.000
_cell.length_b   1.000
_cell.length_c   1.000
_cell.angle_alpha   90.00
_cell.angle_beta   90.00
_cell.angle_gamma   90.00
#
_symmetry.space_group_name_H-M   'P 1'
#
loop_
_entity.id
_entity.type
_entity.pdbx_description
1 polymer ?
#
loop_
_entity_poly.entity_id
_entity_poly.type
_entity_poly.pdbx_seq_one_letter_code
_entity_poly.pdbx_strand_id
1 'polypeptide(L)' 'MKTRQPRKAGPERKAFGERLRADYYAGSSIRNLADRTGYAYGTVRKLLLEAGTKLRKRGGGRVRPVPGEDQ' A
#
# COMPACT_ATOMS: atom_id res chain seq x y z
N MET A 1 -3.14 -16.11 -10.98
CA MET A 1 -3.93 -15.76 -9.78
C MET A 1 -2.96 -15.41 -8.65
N LYS A 2 -3.04 -14.21 -8.04
CA LYS A 2 -2.24 -13.90 -6.84
C LYS A 2 -2.93 -14.55 -5.64
N THR A 3 -2.35 -15.62 -5.12
CA THR A 3 -2.85 -16.35 -3.94
C THR A 3 -2.91 -15.41 -2.75
N ARG A 4 -4.06 -15.38 -2.04
CA ARG A 4 -4.18 -14.64 -0.78
C ARG A 4 -3.25 -15.31 0.23
N GLN A 5 -2.14 -14.63 0.53
CA GLN A 5 -1.27 -15.01 1.64
C GLN A 5 -2.10 -15.11 2.94
N PRO A 6 -1.86 -16.13 3.78
CA PRO A 6 -2.52 -16.26 5.07
C PRO A 6 -2.24 -15.03 5.94
N ARG A 7 -3.20 -14.73 6.82
CA ARG A 7 -3.05 -13.62 7.77
C ARG A 7 -1.95 -13.96 8.76
N LYS A 8 -0.90 -13.14 8.80
CA LYS A 8 0.16 -13.22 9.83
C LYS A 8 -0.43 -12.95 11.22
N ALA A 9 0.04 -13.66 12.23
CA ALA A 9 -0.34 -13.46 13.64
C ALA A 9 0.21 -12.13 14.18
N GLY A 10 -0.39 -11.58 15.23
CA GLY A 10 -0.15 -10.23 15.77
C GLY A 10 1.32 -9.76 15.78
N PRO A 11 2.25 -10.44 16.47
CA PRO A 11 3.65 -10.02 16.53
C PRO A 11 4.36 -10.10 15.18
N GLU A 12 4.11 -11.15 14.40
CA GLU A 12 4.69 -11.31 13.07
C GLU A 12 4.15 -10.27 12.09
N ARG A 13 2.88 -9.89 12.23
CA ARG A 13 2.24 -8.83 11.44
C ARG A 13 2.86 -7.47 11.73
N LYS A 14 3.15 -7.17 13.00
CA LYS A 14 3.81 -5.93 13.39
C LYS A 14 5.22 -5.85 12.82
N ALA A 15 6.04 -6.90 13.02
CA ALA A 15 7.40 -6.96 12.47
C ALA A 15 7.41 -6.83 10.93
N PHE A 16 6.45 -7.48 10.27
CA PHE A 16 6.30 -7.39 8.82
C PHE A 16 5.89 -5.98 8.36
N GLY A 17 4.99 -5.31 9.08
CA GLY A 17 4.62 -3.92 8.84
C GLY A 17 5.80 -2.97 8.98
N GLU A 18 6.65 -3.17 9.99
CA GLU A 18 7.87 -2.35 10.19
C GLU A 18 8.90 -2.56 9.07
N ARG A 19 9.06 -3.79 8.57
CA ARG A 19 9.92 -4.06 7.41
C ARG A 19 9.40 -3.40 6.13
N LEU A 20 8.09 -3.53 5.86
CA LEU A 20 7.44 -2.84 4.74
C LEU A 20 7.60 -1.32 4.82
N ARG A 21 7.51 -0.77 6.03
CA ARG A 21 7.71 0.65 6.33
C ARG A 21 9.12 1.08 5.95
N ALA A 22 10.16 0.33 6.32
CA ALA A 22 11.54 0.63 5.97
C ALA A 22 11.74 0.68 4.44
N ASP A 23 11.30 -0.34 3.72
CA ASP A 23 11.36 -0.37 2.25
C ASP A 23 10.56 0.78 1.61
N TYR A 24 9.41 1.16 2.18
CA TYR A 24 8.60 2.29 1.73
C TYR A 24 9.36 3.61 1.87
N TYR A 25 10.00 3.84 3.02
CA TYR A 25 10.82 5.03 3.25
C TYR A 25 12.07 5.07 2.40
N ALA A 26 12.62 3.91 2.03
CA ALA A 26 13.70 3.79 1.05
C ALA A 26 13.28 4.15 -0.39
N GLY A 27 12.00 4.46 -0.63
CA GLY A 27 11.49 4.90 -1.93
C GLY A 27 10.65 3.85 -2.67
N SER A 28 10.45 2.66 -2.09
CA SER A 28 9.57 1.66 -2.69
C SER A 28 8.11 2.13 -2.70
N SER A 29 7.45 2.01 -3.84
CA SER A 29 6.00 2.22 -3.91
C SER A 29 5.23 1.05 -3.27
N ILE A 30 4.03 1.33 -2.74
CA ILE A 30 3.13 0.29 -2.16
C ILE A 30 2.84 -0.82 -3.18
N ARG A 31 2.75 -0.48 -4.47
CA ARG A 31 2.60 -1.46 -5.56
C ARG A 31 3.82 -2.40 -5.69
N ASN A 32 5.02 -1.85 -5.61
CA ASN A 32 6.26 -2.64 -5.68
C ASN A 32 6.38 -3.55 -4.45
N LEU A 33 6.07 -3.02 -3.27
CA LEU A 33 5.99 -3.80 -2.03
C LEU A 33 4.98 -4.96 -2.14
N ALA A 34 3.80 -4.71 -2.69
CA ALA A 34 2.77 -5.72 -2.93
C ALA A 34 3.26 -6.83 -3.88
N ASP A 35 3.92 -6.45 -4.96
CA ASP A 35 4.44 -7.41 -5.94
C ASP A 35 5.58 -8.26 -5.35
N ARG A 36 6.57 -7.62 -4.71
CA ARG A 36 7.72 -8.27 -4.07
C ARG A 36 7.33 -9.22 -2.93
N THR A 37 6.28 -8.88 -2.19
CA THR A 37 5.83 -9.68 -1.05
C THR A 37 4.69 -10.66 -1.37
N GLY A 38 4.13 -10.59 -2.58
CA GLY A 38 2.96 -11.37 -2.97
C GLY A 38 1.66 -10.98 -2.25
N TYR A 39 1.65 -9.90 -1.48
CA TYR A 39 0.44 -9.42 -0.80
C TYR A 39 -0.34 -8.45 -1.69
N ALA A 40 -1.66 -8.43 -1.51
CA ALA A 40 -2.50 -7.45 -2.18
C ALA A 40 -2.14 -6.02 -1.73
N TYR A 41 -2.26 -5.05 -2.65
CA TYR A 41 -2.04 -3.63 -2.37
C TYR A 41 -2.78 -3.13 -1.13
N GLY A 42 -4.05 -3.53 -0.98
CA GLY A 42 -4.87 -3.14 0.17
C GLY A 42 -4.34 -3.70 1.49
N THR A 43 -3.75 -4.90 1.47
CA THR A 43 -3.13 -5.53 2.64
C THR A 43 -1.84 -4.81 3.00
N VAL A 44 -0.95 -4.58 2.04
CA VAL A 44 0.30 -3.81 2.26
C VAL A 44 -0.01 -2.41 2.77
N ARG A 45 -1.01 -1.72 2.19
CA ARG A 45 -1.44 -0.40 2.66
C ARG A 45 -1.91 -0.45 4.12
N LYS A 46 -2.72 -1.46 4.51
CA LYS A 46 -3.16 -1.62 5.90
C LYS A 46 -1.98 -1.85 6.84
N LEU A 47 -1.05 -2.74 6.48
CA LEU A 47 0.14 -3.02 7.27
C LEU A 47 1.03 -1.78 7.47
N LEU A 48 1.19 -0.98 6.43
CA LEU A 48 1.92 0.29 6.52
C LEU A 48 1.22 1.26 7.49
N LEU A 49 -0.11 1.38 7.43
CA LEU A 49 -0.88 2.23 8.34
C LEU A 49 -0.81 1.73 9.79
N GLU A 50 -0.95 0.41 10.01
CA GLU A 50 -0.80 -0.23 11.33
C GLU A 50 0.60 -0.03 11.91
N ALA A 51 1.64 0.01 11.05
CA ALA A 51 3.02 0.33 11.45
C ALA A 51 3.28 1.85 11.62
N GLY A 52 2.24 2.69 11.55
CA GLY A 52 2.36 4.15 11.70
C GLY A 52 3.06 4.85 10.53
N THR A 53 3.07 4.23 9.35
CA THR A 53 3.72 4.82 8.16
C THR A 53 2.92 6.01 7.66
N LYS A 54 3.58 7.15 7.49
CA LYS A 54 3.00 8.33 6.83
C LYS A 54 3.02 8.12 5.32
N LEU A 55 1.93 7.58 4.78
CA LEU A 55 1.79 7.37 3.34
C LEU A 55 1.93 8.70 2.60
N ARG A 56 2.83 8.76 1.62
CA ARG A 56 2.91 9.87 0.67
C ARG A 56 1.55 10.05 0.01
N LYS A 57 1.13 11.31 -0.07
CA LYS A 57 -0.07 11.71 -0.80
C LYS A 57 0.04 11.12 -2.21
N ARG A 58 -0.89 10.24 -2.59
CA ARG A 58 -0.96 9.76 -3.98
C ARG A 58 -1.16 11.01 -4.83
N GLY A 59 -0.21 11.29 -5.73
CA GLY A 59 -0.40 12.33 -6.74
C GLY A 59 -1.73 12.08 -7.44
N GLY A 60 -2.60 13.11 -7.41
CA GLY A 60 -3.95 13.16 -7.95
C GLY A 60 -4.60 11.82 -8.26
N GLY A 61 -5.53 11.37 -7.42
CA GLY A 61 -6.59 10.51 -7.95
C GLY A 61 -7.12 11.18 -9.21
N ARG A 62 -7.21 10.45 -10.32
CA ARG A 62 -7.71 10.96 -11.60
C ARG A 62 -8.86 11.91 -11.29
N VAL A 63 -8.68 13.20 -11.54
CA VAL A 63 -9.79 14.15 -11.55
C VAL A 63 -10.80 13.48 -12.45
N ARG A 64 -11.99 13.14 -11.94
CA ARG A 64 -13.08 12.78 -12.85
C ARG A 64 -13.22 14.02 -13.73
N PRO A 65 -13.03 13.94 -15.07
CA PRO A 65 -13.37 15.07 -15.90
C PRO A 65 -14.83 15.39 -15.58
N VAL A 66 -15.08 16.61 -15.13
CA VAL A 66 -16.45 17.10 -15.02
C VAL A 66 -17.01 17.08 -16.45
N PRO A 67 -18.07 16.33 -16.75
CA PRO A 67 -18.75 16.49 -18.02
C PRO A 67 -19.66 17.71 -17.89
N GLY A 68 -19.26 18.79 -18.53
CA GLY A 68 -19.99 20.06 -18.64
C GLY A 68 -18.98 21.13 -19.10
N GLU A 69 -19.26 22.07 -19.98
CA GLU A 69 -20.45 22.58 -20.65
C GLU A 69 -19.89 23.42 -21.82
N ASP A 70 -20.62 23.47 -22.94
CA ASP A 70 -20.56 24.46 -24.04
C ASP A 70 -19.21 24.80 -24.71
N GLN A 71 -19.00 24.27 -25.93
CA GLN A 71 -18.75 25.09 -27.12
C GLN A 71 -19.07 24.31 -28.40
#